data_AF-A0A7X9EH83-F1
#
_entry.id   AF-A0A7X9EH83-F1
#
_cell.length_a   1.000
_cell.length_b   1.000
_cell.length_c   1.000
_cell.angle_alpha   90.00
_cell.angle_beta   90.00
_cell.angle_gamma   90.00
#
_symmetry.space_group_name_H-M   'P 1'
#
loop_
_entity.id
_entity.type
_entity.pdbx_description
1 polymer ?
#
loop_
_entity_poly.entity_id
_entity_poly.type
_entity_poly.pdbx_seq_one_letter_code
_entity_poly.pdbx_strand_id
1 'polypeptide(L)'
;MARRFLYFKYLILIFALFFAFSCSSKKELGIAPDNFTESDNAHLLSIKSQLASSKDFYIELSIREKKINLCHSGTVLRSYPFKKISLEKKRFLFIQAGKHFPFNNTLFSEGNLYPQRIIERVRVVPGDESTRPTPEAPGIIPPTMEDIIAVPPVYDLDFKGSFSIRFILDGEIPGKKMKTKKLHLKWNDFLTGVGIKKGPSLRLKIEMDSKEGAAFFRSCPEKTKLLILP
;
A
#
# COMPACT_ATOMS: atom_id res chain seq x y z
N MET A 1 39.86 20.00 -28.78
CA MET A 1 38.81 19.04 -28.37
C MET A 1 38.79 18.67 -26.87
N ALA A 2 39.73 19.11 -26.03
CA ALA A 2 39.79 18.67 -24.62
C ALA A 2 38.82 19.39 -23.63
N ARG A 3 38.26 20.56 -23.99
CA ARG A 3 37.40 21.35 -23.08
C ARG A 3 35.96 20.82 -22.91
N ARG A 4 35.46 19.97 -23.81
CA ARG A 4 34.10 19.38 -23.69
C ARG A 4 33.99 18.27 -22.64
N PHE A 5 35.11 17.62 -22.29
CA PHE A 5 35.12 16.53 -21.30
C PHE A 5 35.06 17.00 -19.83
N LEU A 6 35.52 18.22 -19.55
CA LEU A 6 35.49 18.79 -18.20
C LEU A 6 34.06 19.11 -17.75
N TYR A 7 33.23 19.68 -18.64
CA TYR A 7 31.82 19.96 -18.34
C TYR A 7 31.02 18.70 -18.00
N PHE A 8 31.33 17.58 -18.65
CA PHE A 8 30.64 16.31 -18.39
C PHE A 8 30.98 15.75 -16.99
N LYS A 9 32.25 15.89 -16.55
CA LYS A 9 32.66 15.50 -15.19
C LYS A 9 32.01 16.35 -14.10
N TYR A 10 31.90 17.66 -14.28
CA TYR A 10 31.22 18.53 -13.33
C TYR A 10 29.71 18.29 -13.27
N LEU A 11 29.06 18.00 -14.41
CA LEU A 11 27.64 17.67 -14.44
C LEU A 11 27.35 16.36 -13.69
N ILE A 12 28.20 15.34 -13.86
CA ILE A 12 28.10 14.07 -13.11
C ILE A 12 28.33 14.30 -11.62
N LEU A 13 29.29 15.16 -11.24
CA LEU A 13 29.60 15.46 -9.85
C LEU A 13 28.45 16.23 -9.16
N ILE A 14 27.82 17.18 -9.87
CA ILE A 14 26.64 17.91 -9.38
C ILE A 14 25.46 16.95 -9.23
N PHE A 15 25.24 16.05 -10.20
CA PHE A 15 24.23 15.00 -10.08
C PHE A 15 24.51 14.08 -8.88
N ALA A 16 25.76 13.65 -8.69
CA ALA A 16 26.17 12.79 -7.58
C ALA A 16 26.01 13.48 -6.22
N LEU A 17 26.31 14.78 -6.12
CA LEU A 17 26.06 15.59 -4.92
C LEU A 17 24.56 15.75 -4.66
N PHE A 18 23.74 15.95 -5.69
CA PHE A 18 22.28 15.95 -5.58
C PHE A 18 21.73 14.59 -5.10
N PHE A 19 22.37 13.50 -5.53
CA PHE A 19 22.09 12.14 -5.08
C PHE A 19 22.49 11.90 -3.62
N ALA A 20 23.62 12.45 -3.17
CA ALA A 20 24.12 12.27 -1.80
C ALA A 20 23.31 13.07 -0.76
N PHE A 21 22.78 14.23 -1.14
CA PHE A 21 22.02 15.11 -0.22
C PHE A 21 20.50 14.91 -0.26
N SER A 22 19.97 14.01 -1.10
CA SER A 22 18.56 13.57 -1.02
C SER A 22 18.34 12.57 0.13
N CYS A 23 18.91 12.87 1.29
CA CYS A 23 18.68 12.10 2.50
C CYS A 23 17.22 12.33 2.93
N SER A 24 16.43 11.28 2.76
CA SER A 24 15.04 11.16 3.18
C SER A 24 14.93 11.50 4.66
N SER A 25 14.60 12.75 4.99
CA SER A 25 14.20 13.13 6.34
C SER A 25 12.94 12.34 6.70
N LYS A 26 13.16 11.25 7.44
CA LYS A 26 12.15 10.48 8.16
C LYS A 26 11.62 11.40 9.25
N LYS A 27 10.58 12.18 8.95
CA LYS A 27 9.76 12.71 10.04
C LYS A 27 8.91 11.54 10.51
N GLU A 28 9.17 11.08 11.73
CA GLU A 28 8.19 10.27 12.45
C GLU A 28 6.88 11.04 12.44
N LEU A 29 5.78 10.32 12.21
CA LEU A 29 4.45 10.91 12.15
C LEU A 29 4.27 11.69 13.45
N GLY A 30 4.20 13.03 13.36
CA GLY A 30 3.68 13.82 14.46
C GLY A 30 2.22 13.43 14.56
N ILE A 31 1.92 12.43 15.40
CA ILE A 31 0.57 12.14 15.86
C ILE A 31 0.10 13.48 16.43
N ALA A 32 -0.84 14.12 15.73
CA ALA A 32 -1.40 15.36 16.22
C ALA A 32 -1.91 15.08 17.64
N PRO A 33 -1.54 15.90 18.65
CA PRO A 33 -1.98 15.67 20.02
C PRO A 33 -3.50 15.58 20.07
N ASP A 34 -3.99 14.75 21.00
CA ASP A 34 -5.38 14.31 21.26
C ASP A 34 -6.45 15.43 21.43
N ASN A 35 -6.18 16.67 21.03
CA ASN A 35 -7.11 17.78 21.07
C ASN A 35 -8.08 17.70 19.88
N PHE A 36 -8.83 16.61 19.79
CA PHE A 36 -9.99 16.56 18.92
C PHE A 36 -11.05 17.54 19.44
N THR A 37 -11.51 18.41 18.56
CA THR A 37 -12.65 19.25 18.88
C THR A 37 -13.92 18.39 18.94
N GLU A 38 -14.93 18.81 19.70
CA GLU A 38 -16.23 18.11 19.71
C GLU A 38 -16.81 17.96 18.30
N SER A 39 -16.58 18.95 17.43
CA SER A 39 -16.94 18.88 16.01
C SER A 39 -16.25 17.75 15.25
N ASP A 40 -14.98 17.46 15.53
CA ASP A 40 -14.25 16.37 14.85
C ASP A 40 -14.80 15.00 15.25
N ASN A 41 -15.16 14.86 16.53
CA ASN A 41 -15.76 13.64 17.07
C ASN A 41 -17.16 13.40 16.50
N ALA A 42 -17.99 14.45 16.43
CA ALA A 42 -19.30 14.37 15.80
C ALA A 42 -19.20 14.00 14.31
N HIS A 43 -18.24 14.59 13.58
CA HIS A 43 -17.99 14.27 12.19
C HIS A 43 -17.54 12.81 12.00
N LEU A 44 -16.58 12.33 12.81
CA LEU A 44 -16.13 10.94 12.77
C LEU A 44 -17.25 9.94 13.08
N LEU A 45 -18.09 10.25 14.08
CA LEU A 45 -19.25 9.43 14.41
C LEU A 45 -20.26 9.40 13.25
N SER A 46 -20.47 10.53 12.58
CA SER A 46 -21.35 10.60 11.40
C SER A 46 -20.84 9.71 10.26
N ILE A 47 -19.53 9.74 9.97
CA ILE A 47 -18.91 8.87 8.96
C ILE A 47 -19.05 7.39 9.36
N LYS A 48 -18.77 7.05 10.62
CA LYS A 48 -18.92 5.67 11.10
C LYS A 48 -20.37 5.19 11.01
N SER A 49 -21.33 6.03 11.35
CA SER A 49 -22.76 5.73 11.20
C SER A 49 -23.13 5.48 9.74
N GLN A 50 -22.64 6.31 8.81
CA GLN A 50 -22.84 6.12 7.38
C GLN A 50 -22.22 4.80 6.88
N LEU A 51 -21.00 4.48 7.32
CA LEU A 51 -20.31 3.23 6.96
C LEU A 51 -21.01 2.00 7.58
N ALA A 52 -21.54 2.13 8.80
CA ALA A 52 -22.31 1.09 9.46
C ALA A 52 -23.65 0.83 8.76
N SER A 53 -24.32 1.90 8.31
CA SER A 53 -25.53 1.79 7.49
C SER A 53 -25.24 1.29 6.07
N SER A 54 -24.00 1.43 5.59
CA SER A 54 -23.60 0.94 4.28
C SER A 54 -23.39 -0.57 4.29
N LYS A 55 -23.74 -1.24 3.19
CA LYS A 55 -23.45 -2.67 2.96
C LYS A 55 -22.09 -2.87 2.28
N ASP A 56 -21.20 -1.89 2.42
CA ASP A 56 -19.92 -1.87 1.74
C ASP A 56 -18.81 -2.34 2.68
N PHE A 57 -17.77 -2.94 2.08
CA PHE A 57 -16.52 -3.16 2.77
C PHE A 57 -15.70 -1.87 2.85
N TYR A 58 -15.06 -1.66 3.98
CA TYR A 58 -14.16 -0.53 4.18
C TYR A 58 -12.99 -0.91 5.09
N ILE A 59 -11.94 -0.12 5.04
CA ILE A 59 -10.73 -0.30 5.84
C ILE A 59 -10.67 0.83 6.87
N GLU A 60 -10.39 0.49 8.12
CA GLU A 60 -10.00 1.46 9.14
C GLU A 60 -8.51 1.32 9.43
N LEU A 61 -7.76 2.41 9.29
CA LEU A 61 -6.36 2.47 9.69
C LEU A 61 -6.28 3.17 11.06
N SER A 62 -6.06 2.41 12.13
CA SER A 62 -5.81 2.95 13.46
C SER A 62 -4.31 3.20 13.64
N ILE A 63 -3.91 4.47 13.67
CA ILE A 63 -2.50 4.85 13.82
C ILE A 63 -2.02 4.55 15.25
N ARG A 64 -2.82 4.90 16.28
CA ARG A 64 -2.50 4.65 17.69
C ARG A 64 -2.38 3.18 18.04
N GLU A 65 -3.34 2.38 17.59
CA GLU A 65 -3.40 0.95 17.89
C GLU A 65 -2.49 0.11 16.98
N LYS A 66 -1.84 0.74 16.00
CA LYS A 66 -0.97 0.11 15.00
C LYS A 66 -1.62 -1.10 14.30
N LYS A 67 -2.88 -0.95 13.91
CA LYS A 67 -3.63 -2.00 13.22
C LYS A 67 -4.48 -1.47 12.08
N ILE A 68 -4.72 -2.34 11.12
CA ILE A 68 -5.64 -2.12 10.00
C ILE A 68 -6.81 -3.06 10.18
N ASN A 69 -8.01 -2.52 10.27
CA ASN A 69 -9.23 -3.31 10.37
C ASN A 69 -9.89 -3.37 9.00
N LEU A 70 -10.22 -4.58 8.56
CA LEU A 70 -11.17 -4.79 7.48
C LEU A 70 -12.55 -4.89 8.10
N CYS A 71 -13.45 -3.99 7.69
CA CYS A 71 -14.78 -3.85 8.25
C CYS A 71 -15.85 -4.02 7.17
N HIS A 72 -17.04 -4.44 7.61
CA HIS A 72 -18.24 -4.53 6.80
C HIS A 72 -19.44 -4.13 7.66
N SER A 73 -20.24 -3.17 7.20
CA SER A 73 -21.43 -2.67 7.92
C SER A 73 -21.17 -2.38 9.40
N GLY A 74 -20.10 -1.63 9.70
CA GLY A 74 -19.76 -1.22 11.07
C GLY A 74 -19.07 -2.28 11.92
N THR A 75 -18.96 -3.52 11.43
CA THR A 75 -18.37 -4.64 12.16
C THR A 75 -16.95 -4.92 11.67
N VAL A 76 -16.03 -5.13 12.60
CA VAL A 76 -14.65 -5.55 12.28
C VAL A 76 -14.66 -7.04 11.94
N LEU A 77 -14.24 -7.38 10.72
CA LEU A 77 -14.12 -8.76 10.27
C LEU A 77 -12.75 -9.34 10.60
N ARG A 78 -11.70 -8.55 10.37
CA ARG A 78 -10.32 -8.97 10.61
C ARG A 78 -9.42 -7.77 10.89
N SER A 79 -8.51 -7.93 11.82
CA SER A 79 -7.50 -6.94 12.16
C SER A 79 -6.11 -7.42 11.75
N TYR A 80 -5.32 -6.53 11.16
CA TYR A 80 -3.97 -6.77 10.69
C TYR A 80 -3.00 -5.83 11.39
N PRO A 81 -2.17 -6.31 12.32
CA PRO A 81 -1.19 -5.48 13.00
C PRO A 81 -0.08 -5.04 12.05
N PHE A 82 0.46 -3.84 12.25
CA PHE A 82 1.63 -3.34 11.52
C PHE A 82 2.74 -2.91 12.48
N LYS A 83 3.99 -3.01 12.02
CA LYS A 83 5.19 -2.72 12.83
C LYS A 83 5.44 -1.21 12.90
N LYS A 84 5.40 -0.56 11.74
CA LYS A 84 5.78 0.85 11.60
C LYS A 84 4.91 1.57 10.57
N ILE A 85 4.64 2.84 10.84
CA ILE A 85 4.06 3.77 9.87
C ILE A 85 4.99 4.96 9.70
N SER A 86 5.19 5.41 8.46
CA SER A 86 5.93 6.63 8.15
C SER A 86 5.28 7.38 7.01
N LEU A 87 5.39 8.71 7.01
CA LEU A 87 4.78 9.54 5.99
C LEU A 87 5.82 10.02 4.98
N GLU A 88 5.62 9.66 3.73
CA GLU A 88 6.38 10.16 2.59
C GLU A 88 5.57 11.26 1.88
N LYS A 89 6.19 12.44 1.74
CA LYS A 89 5.63 13.58 1.02
C LYS A 89 6.39 13.76 -0.29
N LYS A 90 5.68 14.10 -1.37
CA LYS A 90 6.30 14.45 -2.66
C LYS A 90 7.20 15.68 -2.48
N ARG A 91 8.45 15.60 -2.95
CA ARG A 91 9.44 16.69 -2.86
C ARG A 91 9.91 17.07 -4.26
N PHE A 92 9.47 18.22 -4.76
CA PHE A 92 10.08 18.82 -5.96
C PHE A 92 11.17 19.78 -5.51
N LEU A 93 12.44 19.48 -5.79
CA LEU A 93 13.58 20.38 -5.52
C LEU A 93 13.51 21.09 -4.15
N PHE A 94 13.43 20.32 -3.06
CA PHE A 94 13.38 20.81 -1.67
C PHE A 94 12.14 21.61 -1.26
N ILE A 95 11.22 21.93 -2.18
CA ILE A 95 9.95 22.58 -1.86
C ILE A 95 8.90 21.48 -1.60
N GLN A 96 8.29 21.51 -0.41
CA GLN A 96 7.11 20.68 -0.13
C GLN A 96 5.98 21.15 -1.03
N ALA A 97 5.67 20.36 -2.07
CA ALA A 97 4.50 20.61 -2.89
C ALA A 97 3.25 20.15 -2.13
N GLY A 98 2.58 21.07 -1.44
CA GLY A 98 1.22 20.87 -0.94
C GLY A 98 0.94 21.44 0.44
N LYS A 99 -0.24 22.06 0.58
CA LYS A 99 -0.93 22.34 1.85
C LYS A 99 -0.90 21.06 2.71
N HIS A 100 -0.71 21.17 4.02
CA HIS A 100 -0.97 20.05 4.94
C HIS A 100 -2.40 19.59 4.72
N PHE A 101 -2.59 18.46 4.04
CA PHE A 101 -3.89 17.86 3.89
C PHE A 101 -4.18 17.14 5.21
N PRO A 102 -5.18 17.56 5.99
CA PRO A 102 -5.57 16.81 7.18
C PRO A 102 -6.12 15.47 6.70
N PHE A 103 -5.33 14.42 6.83
CA PHE A 103 -5.73 13.07 6.40
C PHE A 103 -6.44 12.30 7.52
N ASN A 104 -6.36 12.79 8.75
CA ASN A 104 -7.11 12.27 9.88
C ASN A 104 -8.62 12.50 9.67
N ASN A 105 -9.44 11.53 10.07
CA ASN A 105 -10.91 11.59 10.00
C ASN A 105 -11.46 11.83 8.58
N THR A 106 -10.65 11.54 7.56
CA THR A 106 -11.06 11.66 6.16
C THR A 106 -11.39 10.28 5.59
N LEU A 107 -12.51 10.20 4.89
CA LEU A 107 -12.92 9.01 4.14
C LEU A 107 -12.37 9.10 2.71
N PHE A 108 -11.37 8.27 2.40
CA PHE A 108 -10.90 8.09 1.03
C PHE A 108 -11.72 7.00 0.34
N SER A 109 -12.05 7.21 -0.93
CA SER A 109 -12.89 6.28 -1.71
C SER A 109 -12.16 5.82 -2.98
N GLU A 110 -12.67 4.75 -3.59
CA GLU A 110 -12.14 4.17 -4.85
C GLU A 110 -10.68 3.68 -4.73
N GLY A 111 -10.34 3.06 -3.60
CA GLY A 111 -9.02 2.48 -3.36
C GLY A 111 -8.75 1.25 -4.24
N ASN A 112 -7.64 1.26 -4.98
CA ASN A 112 -7.23 0.16 -5.86
C ASN A 112 -5.82 -0.31 -5.54
N LEU A 113 -5.63 -1.64 -5.52
CA LEU A 113 -4.32 -2.24 -5.31
C LEU A 113 -3.44 -2.14 -6.57
N TYR A 114 -2.17 -1.82 -6.35
CA TYR A 114 -1.13 -1.81 -7.37
C TYR A 114 0.10 -2.61 -6.86
N PRO A 115 0.52 -3.68 -7.54
CA PRO A 115 -0.11 -4.27 -8.73
C PRO A 115 -1.51 -4.81 -8.43
N GLN A 116 -2.36 -4.81 -9.46
CA GLN A 116 -3.69 -5.40 -9.36
C GLN A 116 -3.58 -6.90 -9.07
N ARG A 117 -4.56 -7.42 -8.33
CA ARG A 117 -4.62 -8.84 -8.02
C ARG A 117 -4.91 -9.63 -9.29
N ILE A 118 -4.04 -10.60 -9.58
CA ILE A 118 -4.26 -11.56 -10.67
C ILE A 118 -4.64 -12.89 -10.00
N ILE A 119 -5.84 -13.39 -10.30
CA ILE A 119 -6.34 -14.66 -9.78
C ILE A 119 -6.07 -15.72 -10.85
N GLU A 120 -5.10 -16.60 -10.59
CA GLU A 120 -4.79 -17.72 -11.49
C GLU A 120 -5.77 -18.88 -11.25
N ARG A 121 -6.91 -18.85 -11.95
CA ARG A 121 -7.92 -19.91 -11.82
C ARG A 121 -7.43 -21.20 -12.48
N VAL A 122 -7.28 -22.27 -11.69
CA VAL A 122 -7.13 -23.62 -12.21
C VAL A 122 -8.48 -24.11 -12.69
N ARG A 123 -8.63 -24.38 -13.99
CA ARG A 123 -9.85 -24.98 -14.55
C ARG A 123 -9.77 -26.49 -14.35
N VAL A 124 -10.61 -27.04 -13.47
CA VAL A 124 -10.83 -28.48 -13.38
C VAL A 124 -11.86 -28.85 -14.44
N VAL A 125 -11.46 -29.68 -15.41
CA VAL A 125 -12.38 -30.19 -16.45
C VAL A 125 -12.99 -31.51 -15.94
N PRO A 126 -14.30 -31.57 -15.67
CA PRO A 126 -14.92 -32.81 -15.19
C PRO A 126 -14.89 -33.88 -16.29
N GLY A 127 -14.38 -35.08 -15.96
CA GLY A 127 -14.29 -36.22 -16.87
C GLY A 127 -12.88 -36.60 -17.33
N ASP A 128 -11.86 -35.84 -16.93
CA ASP A 128 -10.45 -36.14 -17.22
C ASP A 128 -9.90 -37.13 -16.17
N GLU A 129 -9.55 -38.35 -16.62
CA GLU A 129 -9.05 -39.45 -15.76
C GLU A 129 -7.77 -39.08 -15.00
N SER A 130 -6.99 -38.12 -15.51
CA SER A 130 -5.77 -37.60 -14.88
C SER A 130 -6.00 -36.84 -13.58
N THR A 131 -7.24 -36.42 -13.30
CA THR A 131 -7.61 -35.66 -12.10
C THR A 131 -8.22 -36.51 -10.99
N ARG A 132 -8.54 -37.78 -11.28
CA ARG A 132 -9.22 -38.69 -10.35
C ARG A 132 -8.22 -39.25 -9.34
N PRO A 133 -8.54 -39.25 -8.03
CA PRO A 133 -7.71 -39.93 -7.05
C PRO A 133 -7.73 -41.44 -7.32
N THR A 134 -6.57 -41.99 -7.66
CA THR A 134 -6.34 -43.42 -7.86
C THR A 134 -5.54 -43.93 -6.66
N PRO A 135 -5.61 -45.21 -6.25
CA PRO A 135 -4.81 -45.72 -5.13
C PRO A 135 -3.29 -45.48 -5.29
N GLU A 136 -2.82 -45.31 -6.52
CA GLU A 136 -1.41 -45.09 -6.87
C GLU A 136 -1.01 -43.61 -6.98
N ALA A 137 -1.97 -42.68 -7.07
CA ALA A 137 -1.71 -41.24 -7.23
C ALA A 137 -2.74 -40.40 -6.45
N PRO A 138 -2.31 -39.54 -5.50
CA PRO A 138 -3.23 -38.63 -4.84
C PRO A 138 -3.88 -37.74 -5.89
N GLY A 139 -5.21 -37.65 -5.87
CA GLY A 139 -5.96 -36.79 -6.80
C GLY A 139 -5.55 -35.32 -6.69
N ILE A 140 -5.89 -34.53 -7.71
CA ILE A 140 -5.51 -33.10 -7.73
C ILE A 140 -6.23 -32.37 -6.60
N ILE A 141 -5.48 -32.01 -5.56
CA ILE A 141 -5.98 -31.16 -4.47
C ILE A 141 -6.23 -29.77 -5.06
N PRO A 142 -7.42 -29.18 -4.85
CA PRO A 142 -7.65 -27.81 -5.32
C PRO A 142 -6.62 -26.88 -4.67
N PRO A 143 -5.97 -26.00 -5.45
CA PRO A 143 -4.94 -25.12 -4.92
C PRO A 143 -5.53 -24.20 -3.86
N THR A 144 -4.75 -23.89 -2.83
CA THR A 144 -5.21 -22.98 -1.79
C THR A 144 -5.25 -21.54 -2.32
N MET A 145 -6.01 -20.66 -1.66
CA MET A 145 -6.04 -19.23 -2.02
C MET A 145 -4.64 -18.58 -1.95
N GLU A 146 -3.73 -19.13 -1.16
CA GLU A 146 -2.35 -18.64 -1.06
C GLU A 146 -1.50 -18.98 -2.29
N ASP A 147 -1.85 -20.08 -2.97
CA ASP A 147 -1.19 -20.56 -4.17
C ASP A 147 -1.74 -19.87 -5.44
N ILE A 148 -3.04 -19.54 -5.41
CA ILE A 148 -3.76 -18.91 -6.53
C ILE A 148 -3.39 -17.42 -6.67
N ILE A 149 -3.20 -16.72 -5.55
CA ILE A 149 -2.95 -15.27 -5.55
C ILE A 149 -1.49 -15.00 -5.18
N ALA A 150 -0.70 -14.65 -6.20
CA ALA A 150 0.68 -14.24 -6.00
C ALA A 150 0.76 -12.87 -5.32
N VAL A 151 1.49 -12.79 -4.22
CA VAL A 151 1.63 -11.55 -3.43
C VAL A 151 2.99 -10.91 -3.72
N PRO A 152 3.03 -9.60 -4.05
CA PRO A 152 4.27 -8.87 -4.18
C PRO A 152 4.85 -8.48 -2.80
N PRO A 153 6.19 -8.36 -2.66
CA PRO A 153 6.82 -7.93 -1.41
C PRO A 153 6.53 -6.46 -1.06
N VAL A 154 6.17 -5.65 -2.06
CA VAL A 154 5.76 -4.26 -1.89
C VAL A 154 4.57 -4.02 -2.81
N TYR A 155 3.52 -3.43 -2.28
CA TYR A 155 2.36 -2.99 -3.05
C TYR A 155 1.80 -1.68 -2.52
N ASP A 156 1.09 -0.97 -3.39
CA ASP A 156 0.46 0.31 -3.12
C ASP A 156 -1.07 0.12 -3.14
N LEU A 157 -1.79 0.85 -2.30
CA LEU A 157 -3.24 1.03 -2.34
C LEU A 157 -3.47 2.50 -2.66
N ASP A 158 -3.83 2.75 -3.93
CA ASP A 158 -3.96 4.08 -4.48
C ASP A 158 -5.41 4.55 -4.41
N PHE A 159 -5.63 5.76 -3.90
CA PHE A 159 -6.94 6.39 -3.81
C PHE A 159 -7.04 7.58 -4.77
N LYS A 160 -8.26 7.85 -5.20
CA LYS A 160 -8.58 9.06 -5.95
C LYS A 160 -8.30 10.29 -5.07
N GLY A 161 -7.65 11.31 -5.64
CA GLY A 161 -7.28 12.52 -4.89
C GLY A 161 -5.83 12.55 -4.37
N SER A 162 -4.91 11.80 -5.00
CA SER A 162 -3.47 11.89 -4.76
C SER A 162 -3.01 11.41 -3.38
N PHE A 163 -3.70 10.40 -2.83
CA PHE A 163 -3.33 9.69 -1.61
C PHE A 163 -3.01 8.23 -1.93
N SER A 164 -1.93 7.69 -1.35
CA SER A 164 -1.60 6.27 -1.49
C SER A 164 -1.10 5.69 -0.16
N ILE A 165 -1.33 4.40 0.05
CA ILE A 165 -0.71 3.65 1.12
C ILE A 165 0.20 2.59 0.51
N ARG A 166 1.48 2.64 0.86
CA ARG A 166 2.47 1.64 0.49
C ARG A 166 2.66 0.65 1.62
N PHE A 167 2.52 -0.62 1.29
CA PHE A 167 2.78 -1.73 2.18
C PHE A 167 4.14 -2.33 1.86
N ILE A 168 4.98 -2.46 2.88
CA ILE A 168 6.30 -3.09 2.80
C ILE A 168 6.24 -4.33 3.67
N LEU A 169 6.34 -5.49 3.03
CA LEU A 169 6.29 -6.78 3.70
C LEU A 169 7.68 -7.19 4.17
N ASP A 170 7.80 -7.45 5.46
CA ASP A 170 9.03 -7.91 6.10
C ASP A 170 8.91 -9.41 6.46
N GLY A 171 9.90 -10.20 6.04
CA GLY A 171 9.91 -11.65 6.22
C GLY A 171 9.53 -12.47 4.98
N GLU A 172 9.24 -13.76 5.21
CA GLU A 172 8.91 -14.71 4.16
C GLU A 172 7.41 -14.75 3.84
N ILE A 173 7.06 -14.29 2.63
CA ILE A 173 5.67 -14.32 2.14
C ILE A 173 5.20 -15.77 1.98
N PRO A 174 4.09 -16.17 2.64
CA PRO A 174 3.52 -17.50 2.49
C PRO A 174 2.89 -17.69 1.09
N GLY A 175 3.09 -18.86 0.49
CA GLY A 175 2.52 -19.23 -0.82
C GLY A 175 3.26 -18.62 -2.01
N LYS A 176 2.51 -18.28 -3.07
CA LYS A 176 3.09 -17.83 -4.34
C LYS A 176 3.62 -16.39 -4.23
N LYS A 177 4.90 -16.19 -4.54
CA LYS A 177 5.56 -14.88 -4.52
C LYS A 177 5.56 -14.25 -5.92
N MET A 178 5.11 -12.99 -6.03
CA MET A 178 5.26 -12.23 -7.26
C MET A 178 6.69 -11.65 -7.36
N LYS A 179 7.41 -12.00 -8.43
CA LYS A 179 8.75 -11.47 -8.71
C LYS A 179 8.66 -10.04 -9.26
N THR A 180 8.58 -9.04 -8.39
CA THR A 180 8.72 -7.64 -8.79
C THR A 180 10.20 -7.23 -8.86
N LYS A 181 10.65 -6.68 -9.99
CA LYS A 181 12.00 -6.11 -10.11
C LYS A 181 12.10 -4.85 -9.24
N LYS A 182 12.78 -4.96 -8.08
CA LYS A 182 12.99 -3.85 -7.12
C LYS A 182 13.52 -2.57 -7.77
N LEU A 183 14.32 -2.69 -8.84
CA LEU A 183 14.91 -1.56 -9.57
C LEU A 183 13.85 -0.66 -10.22
N HIS A 184 12.78 -1.24 -10.75
CA HIS A 184 11.71 -0.49 -11.43
C HIS A 184 10.89 0.36 -10.44
N LEU A 185 10.63 -0.17 -9.24
CA LEU A 185 9.94 0.55 -8.18
C LEU A 185 10.75 1.77 -7.71
N LYS A 186 12.05 1.60 -7.49
CA LYS A 186 12.95 2.70 -7.08
C LYS A 186 13.02 3.83 -8.13
N TRP A 187 13.13 3.48 -9.41
CA TRP A 187 13.11 4.47 -10.49
C TRP A 187 11.77 5.19 -10.60
N ASN A 188 10.67 4.45 -10.45
CA ASN A 188 9.34 5.02 -10.49
C ASN A 188 9.10 5.99 -9.33
N ASP A 189 9.57 5.63 -8.13
CA ASP A 189 9.52 6.51 -6.96
C ASP A 189 10.40 7.74 -7.13
N PHE A 190 11.58 7.59 -7.73
CA PHE A 190 12.45 8.73 -8.05
C PHE A 190 11.78 9.70 -9.02
N LEU A 191 11.27 9.22 -10.15
CA LEU A 191 10.58 10.06 -11.14
C LEU A 191 9.32 10.71 -10.58
N THR A 192 8.62 10.01 -9.69
CA THR A 192 7.47 10.56 -8.97
C THR A 192 7.90 11.63 -7.98
N GLY A 193 8.97 11.40 -7.22
CA GLY A 193 9.55 12.35 -6.28
C GLY A 193 9.95 13.64 -6.97
N VAL A 194 10.71 13.54 -8.07
CA VAL A 194 11.15 14.69 -8.90
C VAL A 194 9.99 15.31 -9.70
N GLY A 195 8.75 14.81 -9.56
CA GLY A 195 7.57 15.41 -10.21
C GLY A 195 7.50 15.21 -11.74
N ILE A 196 8.44 14.46 -12.32
CA ILE A 196 8.44 14.09 -13.74
C ILE A 196 7.26 13.15 -14.04
N LYS A 197 6.94 12.25 -13.10
CA LYS A 197 5.78 11.38 -13.19
C LYS A 197 4.64 11.88 -12.29
N LYS A 198 3.41 11.81 -12.80
CA LYS A 198 2.21 11.96 -11.96
C LYS A 198 2.21 10.85 -10.91
N GLY A 199 2.08 11.22 -9.65
CA GLY A 199 1.96 10.29 -8.54
C GLY A 199 1.43 11.00 -7.31
N PRO A 200 1.18 10.26 -6.22
CA PRO A 200 0.44 10.74 -5.08
C PRO A 200 1.16 11.92 -4.41
N SER A 201 0.39 12.89 -3.96
CA SER A 201 0.87 14.03 -3.18
C SER A 201 1.28 13.58 -1.77
N LEU A 202 0.55 12.61 -1.22
CA LEU A 202 0.74 12.05 0.11
C LEU A 202 0.83 10.52 0.04
N ARG A 203 1.89 9.93 0.61
CA ARG A 203 2.06 8.48 0.69
C ARG A 203 2.35 8.03 2.11
N LEU A 204 1.48 7.21 2.68
CA LEU A 204 1.78 6.51 3.93
C LEU A 204 2.57 5.24 3.59
N LYS A 205 3.65 4.98 4.31
CA LYS A 205 4.40 3.72 4.26
C LYS A 205 4.10 2.94 5.53
N ILE A 206 3.59 1.74 5.36
CA ILE A 206 3.26 0.81 6.43
C ILE A 206 4.18 -0.42 6.28
N GLU A 207 4.98 -0.68 7.30
CA GLU A 207 5.80 -1.89 7.40
C GLU A 207 5.00 -2.95 8.17
N MET A 208 4.81 -4.11 7.56
CA MET A 208 4.01 -5.20 8.11
C MET A 208 4.79 -6.50 8.09
N ASP A 209 4.38 -7.44 8.95
CA ASP A 209 4.81 -8.82 8.79
C ASP A 209 4.29 -9.39 7.47
N SER A 210 5.12 -10.18 6.80
CA SER A 210 4.82 -10.77 5.50
C SER A 210 3.57 -11.65 5.51
N LYS A 211 3.28 -12.36 6.61
CA LYS A 211 2.07 -13.17 6.75
C LYS A 211 0.82 -12.30 6.80
N GLU A 212 0.82 -11.29 7.66
CA GLU A 212 -0.32 -10.39 7.83
C GLU A 212 -0.56 -9.51 6.61
N GLY A 213 0.50 -8.95 6.03
CA GLY A 213 0.37 -8.11 4.85
C GLY A 213 0.03 -8.90 3.58
N ALA A 214 0.40 -10.19 3.48
CA ALA A 214 -0.09 -11.07 2.42
C ALA A 214 -1.57 -11.41 2.60
N ALA A 215 -2.00 -11.71 3.83
CA ALA A 215 -3.41 -11.95 4.14
C ALA A 215 -4.26 -10.70 3.86
N PHE A 216 -3.75 -9.51 4.18
CA PHE A 216 -4.40 -8.24 3.84
C PHE A 216 -4.51 -8.04 2.32
N PHE A 217 -3.43 -8.24 1.57
CA PHE A 217 -3.45 -8.12 0.10
C PHE A 217 -4.49 -9.03 -0.56
N ARG A 218 -4.62 -10.27 -0.06
CA ARG A 218 -5.57 -11.27 -0.58
C ARG A 218 -7.02 -10.96 -0.20
N SER A 219 -7.25 -10.39 0.99
CA SER A 219 -8.59 -10.10 1.52
C SER A 219 -9.14 -8.72 1.15
N CYS A 220 -8.28 -7.78 0.76
CA CYS A 220 -8.67 -6.41 0.47
C CYS A 220 -9.71 -6.36 -0.68
N PRO A 221 -10.87 -5.71 -0.50
CA PRO A 221 -11.85 -5.57 -1.58
C PRO A 221 -11.33 -4.71 -2.74
N GLU A 222 -11.98 -4.81 -3.90
CA GLU A 222 -11.78 -3.84 -4.97
C GLU A 222 -12.56 -2.55 -4.65
N LYS A 223 -12.05 -1.39 -5.10
CA LYS A 223 -12.66 -0.07 -4.88
C LYS A 223 -12.93 0.25 -3.41
N THR A 224 -12.02 -0.16 -2.53
CA THR A 224 -12.22 -0.08 -1.08
C THR A 224 -12.23 1.37 -0.58
N LYS A 225 -13.07 1.65 0.43
CA LYS A 225 -13.07 2.90 1.18
C LYS A 225 -12.09 2.81 2.35
N LEU A 226 -11.39 3.89 2.67
CA LEU A 226 -10.45 3.95 3.79
C LEU A 226 -10.80 5.10 4.72
N LEU A 227 -10.93 4.78 6.00
CA LEU A 227 -11.02 5.73 7.10
C LEU A 227 -9.72 5.70 7.89
N ILE A 228 -9.10 6.86 8.10
CA ILE A 228 -7.90 6.99 8.94
C ILE A 228 -8.30 7.50 10.32
N LEU A 229 -7.95 6.71 11.33
CA LEU A 229 -8.14 7.01 12.75
C LEU A 229 -6.77 7.38 13.36
N PRO A 230 -6.74 8.35 14.28
CA PRO A 230 -5.53 8.77 15.00
C PRO A 230 -4.85 7.65 15.81
#